data_AF-A0A1Y4HE70-F1
#
_entry.id   AF-A0A1Y4HE70-F1
#
_cell.length_a   1.000
_cell.length_b   1.000
_cell.length_c   1.000
_cell.angle_alpha   90.00
_cell.angle_beta   90.00
_cell.angle_gamma   90.00
#
_symmetry.space_group_name_H-M   'P 1'
#
loop_
_entity.id
_entity.type
_entity.pdbx_description
1 polymer ?
#
loop_
_entity_poly.entity_id
_entity_poly.type
_entity_poly.pdbx_seq_one_letter_code
_entity_poly.pdbx_strand_id
1 'polypeptide(L)'
;MLSLKRNVNCPRRMAVYAVFDVLDRMGCQYKQALVGDIKAEAKVLGHTSEYAFAVTEQTINTSILHVSMLRPASGLSEEEKQLAVRYLADSVLQHIDEVQALE
;
A
#
# COMPACT_ATOMS: atom_id res chain seq x y z
N MET A 1 -10.61 -12.32 2.96
CA MET A 1 -9.35 -11.56 3.02
C MET A 1 -9.60 -10.22 2.36
N LEU A 2 -9.47 -9.13 3.10
CA LEU A 2 -9.87 -7.81 2.63
C LEU A 2 -8.74 -7.21 1.80
N SER A 3 -9.00 -6.92 0.52
CA SER A 3 -7.96 -6.48 -0.40
C SER A 3 -8.49 -5.56 -1.50
N LEU A 4 -7.61 -4.70 -2.00
CA LEU A 4 -7.89 -3.70 -3.00
C LEU A 4 -6.81 -3.73 -4.08
N LYS A 5 -7.23 -3.69 -5.34
CA LYS A 5 -6.34 -3.60 -6.50
C LYS A 5 -6.53 -2.26 -7.21
N ARG A 6 -5.43 -1.64 -7.62
CA ARG A 6 -5.39 -0.36 -8.34
C ARG A 6 -4.41 -0.45 -9.49
N ASN A 7 -4.83 0.00 -10.66
CA ASN A 7 -3.92 0.24 -11.77
C ASN A 7 -3.20 1.56 -11.49
N VAL A 8 -1.90 1.57 -11.73
CA VAL A 8 -1.02 2.70 -11.47
C VAL A 8 -0.28 3.02 -12.76
N ASN A 9 -0.33 4.29 -13.16
CA ASN A 9 0.28 4.77 -14.40
C ASN A 9 1.77 5.12 -14.21
N CYS A 10 2.51 4.23 -13.55
CA CYS A 10 3.95 4.35 -13.43
C CYS A 10 4.63 2.97 -13.53
N PRO A 11 5.92 2.93 -13.90
CA PRO A 11 6.72 1.71 -13.87
C PRO A 11 6.67 1.05 -12.49
N ARG A 12 6.77 -0.28 -12.46
CA ARG A 12 6.73 -1.09 -11.24
C ARG A 12 7.70 -0.58 -10.17
N ARG A 13 8.91 -0.20 -10.56
CA ARG A 13 9.95 0.26 -9.63
C ARG A 13 9.52 1.53 -8.89
N MET A 14 8.88 2.48 -9.57
CA MET A 14 8.38 3.70 -8.95
C MET A 14 7.25 3.39 -7.96
N ALA A 15 6.29 2.55 -8.35
CA ALA A 15 5.20 2.15 -7.45
C ALA A 15 5.72 1.45 -6.19
N VAL A 16 6.76 0.61 -6.31
CA VAL A 16 7.40 -0.03 -5.15
C VAL A 16 8.05 1.01 -4.22
N TYR A 17 8.77 1.99 -4.76
CA TYR A 17 9.36 3.05 -3.94
C TYR A 17 8.29 3.91 -3.26
N ALA A 18 7.21 4.25 -3.96
CA ALA A 18 6.13 5.01 -3.37
C ALA A 18 5.48 4.29 -2.19
N VAL A 19 5.40 2.95 -2.21
CA VAL A 19 4.95 2.17 -1.05
C VAL A 19 5.91 2.36 0.13
N PHE A 20 7.23 2.26 -0.09
CA PHE A 20 8.21 2.49 0.97
C PHE A 20 8.15 3.91 1.52
N ASP A 21 8.07 4.92 0.65
CA ASP A 21 8.02 6.33 1.06
C ASP A 21 6.77 6.64 1.90
N VAL A 22 5.63 6.03 1.58
CA VAL A 22 4.41 6.14 2.41
C VAL A 22 4.61 5.45 3.76
N LEU A 23 5.14 4.23 3.78
CA LEU A 23 5.37 3.48 5.02
C LEU A 23 6.37 4.21 5.94
N ASP A 24 7.44 4.76 5.37
CA ASP A 24 8.45 5.54 6.09
C ASP A 24 7.84 6.84 6.65
N ARG A 25 7.04 7.57 5.87
CA ARG A 25 6.32 8.77 6.33
C ARG A 25 5.35 8.46 7.47
N MET A 26 4.74 7.28 7.46
CA MET A 26 3.86 6.81 8.53
C MET A 26 4.63 6.24 9.74
N GLY A 27 5.96 6.12 9.68
CA GLY A 27 6.77 5.50 10.71
C GLY A 27 6.47 4.01 10.91
N CYS A 28 6.04 3.33 9.85
CA CYS A 28 5.65 1.92 9.91
C CYS A 28 6.87 1.00 9.89
N GLN A 29 6.76 -0.15 10.58
CA GLN A 29 7.74 -1.21 10.43
C GLN A 29 7.32 -2.12 9.28
N TYR A 30 8.26 -2.47 8.40
CA TYR A 30 8.00 -3.40 7.31
C TYR A 30 9.13 -4.40 7.09
N LYS A 31 8.75 -5.52 6.50
CA LYS A 31 9.63 -6.58 6.03
C LYS A 31 9.36 -6.78 4.54
N GLN A 32 10.42 -6.76 3.76
CA GLN A 32 10.38 -7.12 2.34
C GLN A 32 10.64 -8.61 2.21
N ALA A 33 9.71 -9.35 1.60
CA ALA A 33 9.90 -10.78 1.31
C ALA A 33 10.54 -10.97 -0.07
N LEU A 34 10.00 -10.27 -1.08
CA LEU A 34 10.54 -10.17 -2.43
C LEU A 34 10.42 -8.70 -2.88
N VAL A 35 11.18 -8.28 -3.90
CA VAL A 35 10.99 -6.95 -4.50
C VAL A 35 9.55 -6.82 -4.95
N GLY A 36 8.82 -5.87 -4.38
CA GLY A 36 7.40 -5.64 -4.66
C GLY A 36 6.42 -6.43 -3.79
N ASP A 37 6.86 -7.37 -2.95
CA ASP A 37 6.03 -8.03 -1.93
C ASP A 37 6.46 -7.60 -0.53
N ILE A 38 5.70 -6.66 0.03
CA ILE A 38 6.04 -5.93 1.25
C ILE A 38 4.99 -6.24 2.31
N LYS A 39 5.43 -6.62 3.51
CA LYS A 39 4.55 -6.76 4.67
C LYS A 39 4.85 -5.64 5.64
N ALA A 40 3.83 -4.95 6.10
CA ALA A 40 3.98 -3.83 7.01
C ALA A 40 2.99 -3.91 8.17
N GLU A 41 3.45 -3.52 9.36
CA GLU A 41 2.59 -3.21 10.47
C GLU A 41 2.33 -1.71 10.45
N ALA A 42 1.06 -1.33 10.29
CA ALA A 42 0.65 0.06 10.15
C ALA A 42 -0.49 0.39 11.10
N LYS A 43 -0.45 1.59 11.67
CA LYS A 43 -1.53 2.12 12.50
C LYS A 43 -2.44 3.00 11.65
N VAL A 44 -3.66 2.53 11.41
CA VAL A 44 -4.67 3.22 10.59
C VAL A 44 -5.95 3.34 11.41
N LEU A 45 -6.55 4.53 11.43
CA LEU A 45 -7.73 4.83 12.26
C LEU A 45 -7.54 4.52 13.76
N GLY A 46 -6.30 4.63 14.26
CA GLY A 46 -5.99 4.31 15.66
C GLY A 46 -5.71 2.83 15.94
N HIS A 47 -5.92 1.93 14.97
CA HIS A 47 -5.71 0.49 15.12
C HIS A 47 -4.47 0.00 14.39
N THR A 48 -3.66 -0.78 15.07
CA THR A 48 -2.47 -1.42 14.48
C THR A 48 -2.85 -2.76 13.88
N SER A 49 -2.69 -2.90 12.56
CA SER A 49 -2.95 -4.14 11.83
C SER A 49 -1.77 -4.47 10.92
N GLU A 50 -1.69 -5.72 10.49
CA GLU A 50 -0.72 -6.11 9.47
C GLU A 50 -1.32 -6.09 8.07
N TYR A 51 -0.55 -5.52 7.14
CA TYR A 51 -0.90 -5.34 5.76
C TYR A 51 0.15 -5.97 4.85
N ALA A 52 -0.27 -6.33 3.65
CA ALA A 52 0.60 -6.70 2.56
C ALA A 52 0.35 -5.80 1.36
N PHE A 53 1.45 -5.36 0.74
CA PHE A 53 1.49 -4.66 -0.52
C PHE A 53 2.17 -5.56 -1.53
N ALA A 54 1.54 -5.79 -2.67
CA ALA A 54 2.11 -6.49 -3.81
C ALA A 54 2.06 -5.57 -5.02
N VAL A 55 3.19 -5.38 -5.70
CA VAL A 55 3.28 -4.58 -6.93
C VAL A 55 3.70 -5.47 -8.08
N THR A 56 2.82 -5.62 -9.07
CA THR A 56 3.08 -6.40 -10.28
C THR A 56 3.22 -5.49 -11.48
N GLU A 57 4.16 -5.80 -12.37
CA GLU A 57 4.27 -5.10 -13.66
C GLU A 57 3.09 -5.50 -14.54
N GLN A 58 2.49 -4.51 -15.22
CA GLN A 58 1.49 -4.74 -16.25
C GLN A 58 2.05 -4.41 -17.63
N THR A 59 2.75 -3.27 -17.74
CA THR A 59 3.54 -2.87 -18.89
C THR A 59 4.81 -2.16 -18.41
N ILE A 60 5.69 -1.73 -19.33
CA ILE A 60 6.88 -0.96 -18.98
C ILE A 60 6.56 0.36 -18.25
N ASN A 61 5.38 0.94 -18.49
CA ASN A 61 4.95 2.22 -17.91
C ASN A 61 3.78 2.10 -16.93
N THR A 62 3.25 0.90 -16.72
CA THR A 62 2.09 0.69 -15.84
C THR A 62 2.30 -0.51 -14.92
N SER A 63 1.76 -0.40 -13.72
CA SER A 63 1.83 -1.44 -12.70
C SER A 63 0.50 -1.59 -11.99
N ILE A 64 0.34 -2.69 -11.25
CA ILE A 64 -0.84 -2.95 -10.44
C ILE A 64 -0.38 -3.00 -8.99
N LEU A 65 -0.94 -2.11 -8.17
CA LEU A 65 -0.80 -2.11 -6.73
C LEU A 65 -1.93 -2.95 -6.12
N HIS A 66 -1.56 -3.95 -5.33
CA HIS A 66 -2.46 -4.73 -4.51
C HIS A 66 -2.17 -4.46 -3.04
N VAL A 67 -3.18 -4.04 -2.30
CA VAL A 67 -3.10 -3.80 -0.86
C VAL A 67 -4.06 -4.75 -0.17
N SER A 68 -3.63 -5.45 0.87
CA SER A 68 -4.47 -6.37 1.61
C SER A 68 -4.18 -6.32 3.10
N MET A 69 -5.20 -6.60 3.91
CA MET A 69 -5.04 -6.78 5.34
C MET A 69 -4.78 -8.27 5.64
N LEU A 70 -3.64 -8.56 6.25
CA LEU A 70 -3.23 -9.91 6.65
C LEU A 70 -3.78 -10.28 8.03
N ARG A 71 -3.57 -9.40 9.01
CA ARG A 71 -4.02 -9.60 10.40
C ARG A 71 -4.72 -8.32 10.88
N PRO A 72 -6.07 -8.30 10.94
CA PRO A 72 -6.80 -7.19 11.52
C PRO A 72 -6.52 -7.08 13.02
N ALA A 73 -6.49 -5.86 13.56
CA ALA A 73 -6.55 -5.66 15.00
C ALA A 73 -7.88 -6.21 15.56
N SER A 74 -7.86 -6.60 16.84
CA SER A 74 -9.08 -7.04 17.52
C SER A 74 -10.08 -5.89 17.61
N GLY A 75 -11.34 -6.17 17.27
CA GLY A 75 -12.44 -5.22 17.41
C GLY A 75 -12.74 -4.35 16.19
N LEU A 76 -12.02 -4.46 15.07
CA LEU A 76 -12.39 -3.73 13.85
C LEU A 76 -13.69 -4.28 13.24
N SER A 77 -14.59 -3.38 12.86
CA SER A 77 -15.73 -3.65 11.99
C SER A 77 -15.26 -3.96 10.56
N GLU A 78 -16.14 -4.54 9.73
CA GLU A 78 -15.81 -4.77 8.31
C GLU A 78 -15.62 -3.46 7.55
N GLU A 79 -16.39 -2.42 7.88
CA GLU A 79 -16.27 -1.09 7.30
C GLU A 79 -14.92 -0.45 7.65
N GLU A 80 -14.47 -0.57 8.90
CA GLU A 80 -13.17 -0.06 9.34
C GLU A 80 -12.01 -0.78 8.65
N LYS A 81 -12.12 -2.10 8.47
CA LYS A 81 -11.11 -2.86 7.69
C LYS A 81 -11.07 -2.36 6.25
N GLN A 82 -12.23 -2.14 5.62
CA GLN A 82 -12.32 -1.63 4.25
C GLN A 82 -11.71 -0.23 4.12
N LEU A 83 -12.04 0.64 5.07
CA LEU A 83 -11.54 2.00 5.10
C LEU A 83 -10.03 2.02 5.30
N ALA A 84 -9.48 1.17 6.17
CA ALA A 84 -8.04 1.11 6.40
C ALA A 84 -7.25 0.66 5.16
N VAL A 85 -7.74 -0.35 4.43
CA VAL A 85 -7.09 -0.80 3.19
C VAL A 85 -7.20 0.25 2.08
N ARG A 86 -8.35 0.93 1.96
CA ARG A 86 -8.52 2.04 1.01
C ARG A 86 -7.57 3.19 1.34
N TYR A 87 -7.52 3.61 2.60
CA TYR A 87 -6.63 4.68 3.05
C TYR A 87 -5.18 4.44 2.65
N LEU A 88 -4.65 3.23 2.87
CA LEU A 88 -3.28 2.89 2.49
C LEU A 88 -3.07 2.90 0.98
N ALA A 89 -4.01 2.36 0.20
CA ALA A 89 -3.92 2.39 -1.25
C ALA A 89 -3.97 3.82 -1.80
N ASP A 90 -4.90 4.63 -1.29
CA ASP A 90 -5.08 6.02 -1.72
C ASP A 90 -3.87 6.88 -1.33
N SER A 91 -3.25 6.61 -0.17
CA SER A 91 -2.01 7.29 0.24
C SER A 91 -0.84 7.01 -0.71
N VAL A 92 -0.71 5.77 -1.20
CA VAL A 92 0.30 5.41 -2.20
C VAL A 92 0.00 6.05 -3.54
N LEU A 93 -1.25 6.01 -4.00
CA LEU A 93 -1.65 6.64 -5.26
C LEU A 93 -1.40 8.15 -5.24
N GLN A 94 -1.85 8.83 -4.19
CA GLN A 94 -1.62 10.26 -4.01
C GLN A 94 -0.13 10.60 -4.05
N HIS A 95 0.71 9.78 -3.41
CA HIS A 95 2.14 10.03 -3.44
C HIS A 95 2.76 9.90 -4.82
N ILE A 96 2.30 8.91 -5.60
CA ILE A 96 2.76 8.72 -6.98
C ILE A 96 2.38 9.93 -7.82
N ASP A 97 1.13 10.41 -7.70
CA ASP A 97 0.65 11.60 -8.41
C ASP A 97 1.47 12.85 -8.03
N GLU A 98 1.79 13.02 -6.75
CA GLU A 98 2.64 14.12 -6.25
C GLU A 98 4.05 14.06 -6.83
N VAL A 99 4.68 12.88 -6.87
CA VAL A 99 6.04 12.72 -7.43
C VAL A 99 6.04 12.95 -8.93
N GLN A 100 5.04 12.44 -9.66
CA GLN A 100 4.91 12.64 -11.11
C GLN A 100 4.64 14.10 -11.49
N ALA A 101 3.96 14.87 -10.63
CA ALA A 101 3.71 16.29 -10.89
C ALA A 101 4.95 17.19 -10.69
N LEU A 102 6.01 16.67 -10.06
CA LEU A 102 7.28 17.38 -9.83
C LEU A 102 8.33 17.11 -10.93
N GLU A 103 8.06 16.17 -11.84
CA GLU A 103 8.88 15.87 -13.03
C GLU A 103 8.43 16.68 -14.26
#